data_AF-A0A353NR31-F1
#
_entry.id   AF-A0A353NR31-F1
#
_cell.length_a   1.000
_cell.length_b   1.000
_cell.length_c   1.000
_cell.angle_alpha   90.00
_cell.angle_beta   90.00
_cell.angle_gamma   90.00
#
_symmetry.space_group_name_H-M   'P 1'
#
loop_
_entity.id
_entity.type
_entity.pdbx_description
1 polymer ?
#
loop_
_entity_poly.entity_id
_entity_poly.type
_entity_poly.pdbx_seq_one_letter_code
_entity_poly.pdbx_strand_id
1 'polypeptide(L)' 'VQGMSGSPIIQNGRLVGAVTHVLVNDPTRGYGVLAEMMLEETGLLFEQKWGNITGYFREVSENRI' A
#
# COMPACT_ATOMS: atom_id res chain seq x y z
N VAL A 1 -1.23 -22.13 6.47
CA VAL A 1 -0.15 -21.87 5.49
C VAL A 1 0.75 -20.80 6.06
N GLN A 2 2.04 -21.10 6.28
CA GLN A 2 3.02 -20.12 6.74
C GLN A 2 3.66 -19.44 5.51
N GLY A 3 4.04 -18.17 5.64
CA GLY A 3 4.77 -17.45 4.59
C GLY A 3 3.92 -16.64 3.60
N MET A 4 2.60 -16.49 3.84
CA MET A 4 1.74 -15.62 2.99
C MET A 4 1.80 -14.15 3.39
N SER A 5 2.24 -13.83 4.61
CA SER A 5 2.36 -12.44 5.09
C SER A 5 3.32 -11.65 4.19
N GLY A 6 2.90 -10.46 3.76
CA GLY A 6 3.64 -9.62 2.82
C GLY A 6 3.40 -9.93 1.34
N SER A 7 2.62 -10.97 1.00
CA SER A 7 2.29 -11.27 -0.41
C SER A 7 1.45 -10.16 -1.04
N PRO A 8 1.77 -9.68 -2.25
CA PRO A 8 1.02 -8.61 -2.89
C PRO A 8 -0.38 -9.08 -3.32
N ILE A 9 -1.38 -8.22 -3.12
CA ILE A 9 -2.73 -8.39 -3.65
C ILE A 9 -2.81 -7.57 -4.94
N ILE A 10 -3.03 -8.26 -6.06
CA ILE A 10 -3.11 -7.65 -7.39
C ILE A 10 -4.55 -7.72 -7.91
N GLN A 11 -5.09 -6.58 -8.33
CA GLN A 11 -6.38 -6.48 -8.99
C GLN A 11 -6.25 -5.62 -10.24
N ASN A 12 -6.80 -6.06 -11.37
CA ASN A 12 -6.71 -5.35 -12.65
C ASN A 12 -5.28 -4.96 -13.04
N GLY A 13 -4.29 -5.82 -12.70
CA GLY A 13 -2.88 -5.57 -12.96
C GLY A 13 -2.23 -4.49 -12.07
N ARG A 14 -2.89 -4.06 -11.00
CA ARG A 14 -2.39 -3.03 -10.06
C ARG A 14 -2.27 -3.60 -8.64
N LEU A 15 -1.27 -3.11 -7.90
CA LEU A 15 -1.13 -3.39 -6.48
C LEU A 15 -2.23 -2.66 -5.70
N VAL A 16 -3.00 -3.40 -4.90
CA VAL A 16 -4.06 -2.84 -4.05
C VAL A 16 -3.81 -3.05 -2.56
N GLY A 17 -2.84 -3.88 -2.20
CA GLY A 17 -2.51 -4.16 -0.81
C GLY A 17 -1.59 -5.36 -0.64
N ALA A 18 -1.46 -5.84 0.58
CA ALA A 18 -0.69 -7.04 0.90
C ALA A 18 -1.43 -7.93 1.91
N VAL A 19 -1.27 -9.24 1.81
CA VAL A 19 -1.78 -10.22 2.77
C VAL A 19 -1.04 -10.05 4.09
N THR A 20 -1.76 -10.01 5.22
CA THR A 20 -1.15 -9.96 6.54
C THR A 20 -1.18 -11.34 7.19
N HIS A 21 -2.36 -11.97 7.20
CA HIS A 21 -2.62 -13.26 7.84
C HIS A 21 -3.74 -14.01 7.09
N VAL A 22 -3.73 -15.33 7.12
CA VAL A 22 -4.81 -16.18 6.58
C VAL A 22 -5.51 -16.95 7.70
N LEU A 23 -6.76 -17.35 7.51
CA LEU A 23 -7.47 -18.16 8.50
C LEU A 23 -6.85 -19.57 8.53
N VAL A 24 -6.57 -20.08 9.74
CA VAL A 24 -5.88 -21.38 9.90
C VAL A 24 -6.73 -22.53 9.39
N ASN A 25 -8.04 -22.45 9.60
CA ASN A 25 -9.03 -23.44 9.18
C ASN A 25 -9.48 -23.28 7.71
N ASP A 26 -9.20 -22.14 7.07
CA ASP A 26 -9.54 -21.86 5.68
C ASP A 26 -8.52 -20.88 5.05
N PRO A 27 -7.43 -21.38 4.44
CA PRO A 27 -6.38 -20.53 3.90
C PRO A 27 -6.78 -19.78 2.63
N THR A 28 -7.99 -20.02 2.09
CA THR A 28 -8.54 -19.25 0.96
C THR A 28 -9.03 -17.87 1.41
N ARG A 29 -9.21 -17.69 2.72
CA ARG A 29 -9.66 -16.44 3.34
C ARG A 29 -8.56 -15.89 4.24
N GLY A 30 -8.47 -14.57 4.28
CA GLY A 30 -7.48 -13.89 5.09
C GLY A 30 -7.74 -12.41 5.22
N TYR A 31 -6.79 -11.75 5.85
CA TYR A 31 -6.75 -10.32 6.08
C TYR A 31 -5.66 -9.70 5.22
N GLY A 32 -5.89 -8.47 4.78
CA GLY A 32 -4.92 -7.68 4.06
C GLY A 32 -4.91 -6.24 4.56
N VAL A 33 -3.81 -5.55 4.28
CA VAL A 33 -3.67 -4.11 4.44
C VAL A 33 -3.76 -3.45 3.06
N LEU A 34 -4.44 -2.30 2.98
CA LEU A 34 -4.59 -1.55 1.74
C LEU A 34 -3.27 -0.83 1.39
N ALA A 35 -2.99 -0.71 0.09
CA ALA A 35 -1.82 0.03 -0.39
C ALA A 35 -1.84 1.51 0.04
N GLU A 36 -3.01 2.11 0.20
CA GLU A 36 -3.19 3.47 0.74
C GLU A 36 -2.58 3.60 2.14
N MET A 37 -3.01 2.77 3.09
CA MET A 37 -2.46 2.76 4.45
C MET A 37 -0.95 2.50 4.47
N MET A 38 -0.45 1.64 3.58
CA MET A 38 1.00 1.42 3.45
C MET A 38 1.73 2.69 3.02
N LEU A 39 1.18 3.45 2.08
CA LEU A 39 1.79 4.67 1.58
C LEU A 39 1.67 5.83 2.59
N GLU A 40 0.57 5.91 3.35
CA GLU A 40 0.40 6.86 4.47
C GLU A 40 1.49 6.63 5.53
N GLU A 41 1.70 5.38 5.94
CA GLU A 41 2.68 5.02 6.97
C GLU A 41 4.12 5.35 6.54
N THR A 42 4.43 5.21 5.25
CA THR A 42 5.76 5.58 4.72
C THR A 42 5.96 7.10 4.59
N GLY A 43 4.92 7.90 4.82
CA GLY A 43 4.93 9.33 4.52
C GLY A 43 5.07 9.64 3.03
N LEU A 44 4.83 8.67 2.14
CA LEU A 44 4.88 8.89 0.69
C LEU A 44 3.60 9.54 0.15
N LEU A 45 2.52 9.54 0.92
CA LEU A 45 1.33 10.34 0.65
C LEU A 45 1.45 11.69 1.36
N PHE A 46 1.94 12.70 0.63
CA PHE A 46 1.81 14.10 1.04
C PHE A 46 0.59 14.70 0.36
N GLU A 47 -0.38 15.17 1.14
CA GLU A 47 -1.46 16.01 0.62
C GLU A 47 -0.94 17.45 0.48
N GLN A 48 -0.41 17.79 -0.70
CA GLN A 48 -0.12 19.19 -1.01
C GLN A 48 -1.36 19.84 -1.62
N LYS A 49 -2.03 20.68 -0.83
CA LYS A 49 -3.10 21.54 -1.33
C LYS A 49 -2.52 22.74 -2.07
N TRP A 50 -2.49 22.67 -3.40
CA TRP A 50 -2.25 23.82 -4.27
C TRP A 50 -3.57 24.25 -4.94
N GLY A 51 -4.33 25.12 -4.28
CA GLY A 51 -5.63 25.59 -4.79
C GLY A 51 -6.70 24.49 -4.91
N ASN A 52 -7.62 24.61 -5.89
CA ASN A 52 -8.73 23.67 -6.13
C ASN A 52 -8.32 22.36 -6.85
N ILE A 53 -7.04 22.00 -6.82
CA ILE A 53 -6.50 20.84 -7.53
C ILE A 53 -5.85 19.92 -6.50
N THR A 54 -6.46 18.75 -6.28
CA THR A 54 -5.83 17.66 -5.51
C THR A 54 -4.97 16.84 -6.48
N GLY A 55 -3.65 16.95 -6.37
CA GLY A 55 -2.71 16.18 -7.17
C GLY A 55 -1.63 15.55 -6.30
N TYR A 56 -1.30 14.29 -6.56
CA TYR A 56 -0.16 13.61 -5.93
C TYR A 56 1.12 14.02 -6.67
N PHE A 57 1.80 15.06 -6.18
CA PHE A 57 3.12 15.46 -6.68
C PHE A 57 4.22 14.89 -5.79
N ARG A 58 5.18 14.19 -6.41
CA ARG A 58 6.40 13.72 -5.76
C ARG A 58 7.48 14.77 -5.95
N GLU A 59 7.69 15.65 -4.99
CA GLU A 59 8.94 16.40 -4.93
C GLU A 59 9.99 15.41 -4.44
N VAL A 60 10.71 14.79 -5.38
CA VAL A 60 11.92 14.04 -5.06
C VAL A 60 12.96 15.09 -4.69
N SER A 61 12.93 15.54 -3.44
CA SER A 61 14.03 16.25 -2.82
C SER A 61 15.29 15.45 -3.14
N GLU A 62 16.21 16.10 -3.86
CA GLU A 62 17.48 15.55 -4.30
C GLU A 62 18.17 14.88 -3.12
N ASN A 63 18.03 13.56 -3.01
CA ASN A 63 18.72 12.82 -1.97
C ASN A 63 20.19 12.82 -2.37
N ARG A 64 20.93 13.75 -1.76
CA ARG A 64 22.38 13.70 -1.60
C ARG A 64 22.77 12.28 -1.19
N ILE A 65 23.74 11.76 -1.93
CA ILE A 65 24.55 10.59 -1.59
C ILE A 65 25.19 10.80 -0.22
#